data_AF-A0A7V6JKL5-F1
#
_entry.id   AF-A0A7V6JKL5-F1
#
_cell.length_a   1.000
_cell.length_b   1.000
_cell.length_c   1.000
_cell.angle_alpha   90.00
_cell.angle_beta   90.00
_cell.angle_gamma   90.00
#
_symmetry.space_group_name_H-M   'P 1'
#
loop_
_entity.id
_entity.type
_entity.pdbx_description
1 polymer ?
#
loop_
_entity_poly.entity_id
_entity_poly.type
_entity_poly.pdbx_seq_one_letter_code
_entity_poly.pdbx_strand_id
1 'polypeptide(L)'
;MICKIPTLKKLGFLILTALLVTMTVSCDSQILLKNTGKIQPMEPTDNSKQTEAYHAVCYDGNSYIAVGTNGRIDRIKSDKTVTNLPPATTLSLNDVISVNGTDIAVGDVGIVLVAKDGENFKPVKSKTTKPLYSITSFREAFLAAGGGGTIIYSSDGKRWTKIDSGIKNDILSITANERMCMAITRESQILMSNDGKEWSVLDYNKFYDGLAEPCLFRNVYTEGDMFFVTGEHMNIPGSPAIMSTYDGELWIEHAINMINDKLSEELFPITANAIAVDTDQLVVACNDGKLLTVTDCSTCNKLDVICDKNINDLVAANGLIVLVGDEYWFDIFQSGNYRQYSISAAQALEDYNNGAYIVDVRSYEDYSQLRIKGSIHIPLDKLEVELERLIPDRSSKIIFYCAKGVKSQTALEKALLMGYDRVYNLGGIDDWPYDTETGNISGDR
;
A
#
# COMPACT_ATOMS: atom_id res chain seq x y z
N MET A 1 -59.48 -32.92 10.19
CA MET A 1 -58.19 -32.59 9.54
C MET A 1 -58.27 -31.13 9.11
N ILE A 2 -57.53 -30.22 9.77
CA ILE A 2 -56.28 -29.58 9.27
C ILE A 2 -56.63 -28.53 8.19
N CYS A 3 -56.25 -27.24 8.22
CA CYS A 3 -55.43 -26.41 9.10
C CYS A 3 -55.85 -24.94 8.91
N LYS A 4 -55.51 -24.09 9.88
CA LYS A 4 -55.72 -22.62 9.87
C LYS A 4 -54.64 -21.89 9.06
N ILE A 5 -55.06 -20.80 8.42
CA ILE A 5 -54.25 -19.66 7.93
C ILE A 5 -53.97 -18.72 9.13
N PRO A 6 -52.78 -18.08 9.29
CA PRO A 6 -52.61 -16.69 8.82
C PRO A 6 -51.20 -16.18 8.44
N THR A 7 -51.25 -15.13 7.59
CA THR A 7 -50.40 -13.91 7.50
C THR A 7 -48.99 -13.93 6.88
N LEU A 8 -48.87 -13.28 5.71
CA LEU A 8 -47.71 -12.48 5.32
C LEU A 8 -48.18 -11.05 4.98
N LYS A 9 -47.71 -10.04 5.73
CA LYS A 9 -47.83 -8.62 5.38
C LYS A 9 -46.61 -7.85 5.93
N LYS A 10 -45.99 -7.10 5.00
CA LYS A 10 -45.20 -5.85 5.16
C LYS A 10 -43.81 -5.95 5.80
N LEU A 11 -42.77 -5.65 4.99
CA LEU A 11 -42.11 -4.33 5.03
C LEU A 11 -41.28 -4.11 3.76
N GLY A 12 -41.81 -3.31 2.84
CA GLY A 12 -41.05 -2.65 1.78
C GLY A 12 -41.19 -1.16 2.02
N PHE A 13 -40.06 -0.47 2.14
CA PHE A 13 -39.78 0.98 2.03
C PHE A 13 -38.56 1.29 2.89
N LEU A 14 -37.38 1.41 2.28
CA LEU A 14 -36.40 2.48 2.45
C LEU A 14 -35.17 2.15 1.58
N ILE A 15 -34.46 3.20 1.14
CA ILE A 15 -33.29 3.21 0.24
C ILE A 15 -33.67 3.29 -1.25
N LEU A 16 -34.10 4.48 -1.65
CA LEU A 16 -34.06 4.93 -3.04
C LEU A 16 -33.88 6.45 -3.06
N THR A 17 -32.67 6.95 -2.83
CA THR A 17 -32.23 8.30 -3.24
C THR A 17 -30.71 8.42 -3.06
N ALA A 18 -29.94 8.13 -4.11
CA ALA A 18 -28.68 8.79 -4.50
C ALA A 18 -27.93 7.93 -5.54
N LEU A 19 -28.45 7.83 -6.76
CA LEU A 19 -27.63 7.45 -7.92
C LEU A 19 -28.36 7.89 -9.20
N LEU A 20 -28.10 9.13 -9.62
CA LEU A 20 -28.43 9.64 -10.93
C LEU A 20 -27.58 10.89 -11.20
N VAL A 21 -27.21 11.07 -12.47
CA VAL A 21 -26.33 12.10 -13.09
C VAL A 21 -24.90 11.57 -13.27
N THR A 22 -24.40 11.24 -14.47
CA THR A 22 -24.88 11.40 -15.86
C THR A 22 -24.10 10.43 -16.77
N MET A 23 -24.81 9.63 -17.58
CA MET A 23 -24.25 9.08 -18.81
C MET A 23 -24.44 10.10 -19.94
N THR A 24 -23.36 10.46 -20.63
CA THR A 24 -23.44 10.97 -22.00
C THR A 24 -22.59 10.08 -22.88
N VAL A 25 -23.29 9.38 -23.78
CA VAL A 25 -22.75 8.62 -24.89
C VAL A 25 -22.11 9.59 -25.88
N SER A 26 -20.83 9.40 -26.19
CA SER A 26 -20.25 9.86 -27.45
C SER A 26 -19.83 8.63 -28.25
N CYS A 27 -20.60 8.36 -29.30
CA CYS A 27 -20.27 7.46 -30.37
C CYS A 27 -19.10 8.05 -31.17
N ASP A 28 -17.98 7.33 -31.25
CA ASP A 28 -17.17 7.13 -32.47
C ASP A 28 -15.75 6.73 -32.08
N SER A 29 -15.50 5.41 -32.09
CA SER A 29 -14.23 4.79 -32.47
C SER A 29 -14.43 3.28 -32.52
N GLN A 30 -14.98 2.78 -33.62
CA GLN A 30 -14.79 1.37 -33.99
C GLN A 30 -13.33 1.20 -34.41
N ILE A 31 -12.47 0.79 -33.48
CA ILE A 31 -11.23 0.09 -33.82
C ILE A 31 -11.44 -1.36 -33.42
N LEU A 32 -11.40 -2.22 -34.44
CA LEU A 32 -11.48 -3.68 -34.33
C LEU A 32 -10.41 -4.22 -33.37
N LEU A 33 -10.81 -4.60 -32.16
CA LEU A 33 -10.07 -5.56 -31.35
C LEU A 33 -10.32 -6.96 -31.92
N LYS A 34 -9.55 -7.33 -32.94
CA LYS A 34 -9.23 -8.74 -33.20
C LYS A 34 -7.86 -9.01 -32.58
N ASN A 35 -7.85 -9.17 -31.26
CA ASN A 35 -6.79 -9.91 -30.61
C ASN A 35 -7.42 -10.88 -29.62
N THR A 36 -7.86 -12.03 -30.12
CA THR A 36 -8.27 -13.18 -29.31
C THR A 36 -7.02 -13.88 -28.76
N GLY A 37 -6.19 -13.12 -28.05
CA GLY A 37 -5.06 -13.64 -27.30
C GLY A 37 -5.60 -14.47 -26.16
N LYS A 38 -5.82 -15.77 -26.42
CA LYS A 38 -5.95 -16.75 -25.35
C LYS A 38 -4.75 -16.56 -24.42
N ILE A 39 -5.03 -16.26 -23.16
CA ILE A 39 -4.03 -16.26 -22.10
C ILE A 39 -3.39 -17.65 -22.14
N GLN A 40 -2.14 -17.73 -22.57
CA GLN A 40 -1.38 -18.96 -22.41
C GLN A 40 -1.15 -19.13 -20.90
N PRO A 41 -1.32 -20.35 -20.35
CA PRO A 41 -0.82 -20.62 -19.01
C PRO A 41 0.63 -20.16 -18.93
N MET A 42 1.04 -19.52 -17.84
CA MET A 42 2.46 -19.31 -17.57
C MET A 42 3.17 -20.65 -17.83
N GLU A 43 4.11 -20.65 -18.77
CA GLU A 43 5.05 -21.76 -18.82
C GLU A 43 5.69 -21.88 -17.44
N PRO A 44 5.88 -23.10 -16.91
CA PRO A 44 6.53 -23.27 -15.63
C PRO A 44 7.85 -22.51 -15.68
N THR A 45 8.02 -21.54 -14.78
CA THR A 45 9.26 -20.78 -14.62
C THR A 45 10.40 -21.77 -14.62
N ASP A 46 11.30 -21.66 -15.60
CA ASP A 46 12.49 -22.49 -15.67
C ASP A 46 13.24 -22.35 -14.34
N ASN A 47 13.19 -23.41 -13.54
CA ASN A 47 13.74 -23.50 -12.18
C ASN A 47 15.28 -23.55 -12.18
N SER A 48 15.95 -23.00 -13.21
CA SER A 48 17.37 -23.25 -13.48
C SER A 48 18.33 -22.17 -13.00
N LYS A 49 17.86 -21.02 -12.51
CA LYS A 49 18.63 -20.07 -11.66
C LYS A 49 17.68 -19.30 -10.75
N GLN A 50 17.59 -19.68 -9.48
CA GLN A 50 16.97 -18.81 -8.47
C GLN A 50 17.86 -17.56 -8.38
N THR A 51 17.38 -16.43 -8.90
CA THR A 51 18.09 -15.15 -8.85
C THR A 51 18.21 -14.74 -7.40
N GLU A 52 19.39 -14.29 -6.99
CA GLU A 52 19.61 -13.74 -5.65
C GLU A 52 18.59 -12.63 -5.39
N ALA A 53 17.86 -12.67 -4.27
CA ALA A 53 16.83 -11.67 -3.96
C ALA A 53 16.51 -11.64 -2.46
N TYR A 54 16.13 -10.48 -1.96
CA TYR A 54 15.30 -10.40 -0.76
C TYR A 54 13.85 -10.65 -1.16
N HIS A 55 13.13 -11.45 -0.37
CA HIS A 55 11.71 -11.73 -0.56
C HIS A 55 10.82 -10.91 0.36
N ALA A 56 11.27 -10.63 1.59
CA ALA A 56 10.46 -9.94 2.59
C ALA A 56 11.29 -9.06 3.52
N VAL A 57 10.66 -8.02 4.07
CA VAL A 57 11.24 -7.13 5.07
C VAL A 57 10.24 -6.79 6.17
N CYS A 58 10.68 -6.80 7.43
CA CYS A 58 9.85 -6.33 8.54
C CYS A 58 10.59 -5.34 9.43
N TYR A 59 9.85 -4.46 10.11
CA TYR A 59 10.37 -3.58 11.14
C TYR A 59 10.34 -4.29 12.51
N ASP A 60 11.44 -4.24 13.26
CA ASP A 60 11.59 -4.94 14.56
C ASP A 60 11.41 -4.04 15.80
N GLY A 61 11.08 -2.76 15.59
CA GLY A 61 11.02 -1.76 16.66
C GLY A 61 12.31 -0.92 16.81
N ASN A 62 13.39 -1.25 16.10
CA ASN A 62 14.64 -0.50 16.09
C ASN A 62 15.33 -0.47 14.71
N SER A 63 15.32 -1.59 14.01
CA SER A 63 15.91 -1.85 12.69
C SER A 63 14.94 -2.65 11.82
N TYR A 64 15.40 -3.06 10.64
CA TYR A 64 14.66 -3.88 9.70
C TYR A 64 15.34 -5.24 9.55
N ILE A 65 14.54 -6.29 9.35
CA ILE A 65 15.01 -7.64 9.03
C ILE A 65 14.62 -7.92 7.60
N ALA A 66 15.59 -8.21 6.73
CA ALA A 66 15.35 -8.65 5.37
C ALA A 66 15.74 -10.12 5.22
N VAL A 67 14.87 -10.92 4.60
CA VAL A 67 15.11 -12.34 4.33
C VAL A 67 14.95 -12.67 2.86
N GLY A 68 15.58 -13.74 2.38
CA GLY A 68 15.43 -14.09 0.97
C GLY A 68 16.09 -15.40 0.56
N THR A 69 16.57 -15.43 -0.68
CA THR A 69 17.15 -16.63 -1.30
C THR A 69 18.40 -17.11 -0.57
N ASN A 70 18.73 -18.40 -0.73
CA ASN A 70 19.94 -19.01 -0.15
C ASN A 70 20.03 -18.89 1.38
N GLY A 71 18.89 -18.71 2.07
CA GLY A 71 18.84 -18.53 3.52
C GLY A 71 19.41 -17.20 4.02
N ARG A 72 19.47 -16.18 3.14
CA ARG A 72 19.95 -14.83 3.49
C ARG A 72 19.06 -14.22 4.57
N ILE A 73 19.69 -13.66 5.60
CA ILE A 73 19.05 -12.85 6.65
C ILE A 73 19.97 -11.68 6.97
N ASP A 74 19.47 -10.46 6.80
CA ASP A 74 20.22 -9.23 7.07
C ASP A 74 19.44 -8.33 8.03
N ARG A 75 20.17 -7.67 8.92
CA ARG A 75 19.67 -6.52 9.69
C ARG A 75 20.07 -5.25 8.99
N ILE A 76 19.10 -4.38 8.73
CA ILE A 76 19.30 -3.10 8.06
C ILE A 76 18.92 -2.00 9.04
N LYS A 77 19.82 -1.06 9.30
CA LYS A 77 19.55 0.12 10.12
C LYS A 77 18.98 1.26 9.27
N SER A 78 18.33 2.23 9.91
CA SER A 78 17.80 3.43 9.24
C SER A 78 18.87 4.27 8.52
N ASP A 79 20.14 4.15 8.91
CA ASP A 79 21.29 4.77 8.24
C ASP A 79 21.85 3.95 7.07
N LYS A 80 21.12 2.90 6.65
CA LYS A 80 21.49 1.93 5.60
C LYS A 80 22.68 1.03 5.95
N THR A 81 23.16 1.03 7.20
CA THR A 81 24.15 0.05 7.65
C THR A 81 23.55 -1.35 7.65
N VAL A 82 24.24 -2.29 7.01
CA VAL A 82 23.82 -3.69 6.90
C VAL A 82 24.68 -4.58 7.79
N THR A 83 24.04 -5.46 8.56
CA THR A 83 24.68 -6.57 9.26
C THR A 83 24.15 -7.88 8.70
N ASN A 84 24.99 -8.61 7.97
CA ASN A 84 24.65 -9.95 7.50
C ASN A 84 24.73 -10.94 8.66
N LEU A 85 23.62 -11.62 8.94
CA LEU A 85 23.57 -12.63 10.00
C LEU A 85 24.05 -14.00 9.48
N PRO A 86 24.66 -14.84 10.33
CA PRO A 86 25.09 -16.17 9.94
C PRO A 86 23.91 -17.00 9.38
N PRO A 87 24.07 -17.67 8.23
CA PRO A 87 22.98 -18.44 7.64
C PRO A 87 22.62 -19.64 8.53
N ALA A 88 21.34 -19.75 8.87
CA ALA A 88 20.79 -20.90 9.62
C ALA A 88 20.31 -22.04 8.69
N THR A 89 20.27 -21.78 7.38
CA THR A 89 19.79 -22.68 6.33
C THR A 89 20.35 -22.24 4.98
N THR A 90 20.21 -23.07 3.95
CA THR A 90 20.41 -22.71 2.55
C THR A 90 19.10 -22.61 1.76
N LEU A 91 17.97 -22.92 2.41
CA LEU A 91 16.64 -22.82 1.80
C LEU A 91 16.21 -21.35 1.71
N SER A 92 15.47 -21.01 0.66
CA SER A 92 14.90 -19.67 0.52
C SER A 92 13.88 -19.40 1.62
N LEU A 93 13.97 -18.19 2.17
CA LEU A 93 13.04 -17.64 3.15
C LEU A 93 12.09 -16.70 2.42
N ASN A 94 10.80 -16.84 2.68
CA ASN A 94 9.74 -16.20 1.92
C ASN A 94 9.07 -15.05 2.70
N ASP A 95 9.05 -15.12 4.03
CA ASP A 95 8.46 -14.06 4.87
C ASP A 95 9.11 -14.03 6.26
N VAL A 96 9.04 -12.87 6.92
CA VAL A 96 9.61 -12.61 8.25
C VAL A 96 8.76 -11.64 9.06
N ILE A 97 8.62 -11.91 10.35
CA ILE A 97 8.00 -10.99 11.31
C ILE A 97 8.85 -10.88 12.58
N SER A 98 8.70 -9.75 13.28
CA SER A 98 9.25 -9.54 14.60
C SER A 98 8.15 -9.10 15.56
N VAL A 99 7.91 -9.89 16.61
CA VAL A 99 6.84 -9.61 17.58
C VAL A 99 7.35 -9.91 18.98
N ASN A 100 7.24 -8.92 19.87
CA ASN A 100 7.63 -9.04 21.28
C ASN A 100 9.06 -9.59 21.48
N GLY A 101 10.01 -9.11 20.67
CA GLY A 101 11.42 -9.54 20.71
C GLY A 101 11.67 -10.97 20.24
N THR A 102 10.71 -11.56 19.52
CA THR A 102 10.89 -12.85 18.83
C THR A 102 10.76 -12.63 17.33
N ASP A 103 11.83 -12.94 16.61
CA ASP A 103 11.84 -12.90 15.15
C ASP A 103 11.57 -14.29 14.61
N ILE A 104 10.69 -14.38 13.61
CA ILE A 104 10.36 -15.64 12.96
C ILE A 104 10.41 -15.44 11.46
N ALA A 105 11.21 -16.28 10.78
CA ALA A 105 11.24 -16.36 9.33
C ALA A 105 10.72 -17.72 8.87
N VAL A 106 9.96 -17.73 7.77
CA VAL A 106 9.41 -18.96 7.18
C VAL A 106 9.82 -19.08 5.72
N GLY A 107 9.81 -20.28 5.16
CA GLY A 107 10.21 -20.45 3.77
C GLY A 107 9.97 -21.83 3.17
N ASP A 108 10.83 -22.16 2.22
CA ASP A 108 10.72 -23.38 1.43
C ASP A 108 10.85 -24.65 2.26
N VAL A 109 10.24 -25.73 1.75
CA VAL A 109 10.21 -27.05 2.40
C VAL A 109 9.68 -26.99 3.84
N GLY A 110 8.88 -25.98 4.16
CA GLY A 110 8.26 -25.79 5.47
C GLY A 110 9.24 -25.37 6.55
N ILE A 111 10.36 -24.74 6.20
CA ILE A 111 11.30 -24.24 7.20
C ILE A 111 10.68 -23.12 8.02
N VAL A 112 10.97 -23.14 9.32
CA VAL A 112 10.67 -22.07 10.26
C VAL A 112 11.93 -21.83 11.07
N LEU A 113 12.40 -20.59 11.09
CA LEU A 113 13.54 -20.14 11.87
C LEU A 113 13.04 -19.19 12.96
N VAL A 114 13.62 -19.27 14.16
CA VAL A 114 13.27 -18.40 15.29
C VAL A 114 14.54 -17.82 15.91
N ALA A 115 14.53 -16.51 16.17
CA ALA A 115 15.52 -15.81 16.99
C ALA A 115 14.83 -15.11 18.16
N LYS A 116 15.45 -15.11 19.33
CA LYS A 116 14.98 -14.39 20.54
C LYS A 116 15.94 -13.31 21.02
N ASP A 117 17.13 -13.30 20.46
CA ASP A 117 18.21 -12.38 20.75
C ASP A 117 18.43 -11.39 19.60
N GLY A 118 17.58 -11.43 18.55
CA GLY A 118 17.72 -10.60 17.37
C GLY A 118 18.78 -11.07 16.36
N GLU A 119 19.57 -12.09 16.67
CA GLU A 119 20.76 -12.39 15.86
C GLU A 119 20.88 -13.87 15.48
N ASN A 120 20.54 -14.78 16.39
CA ASN A 120 20.80 -16.20 16.22
C ASN A 120 19.53 -16.97 15.84
N PHE A 121 19.19 -16.94 14.55
CA PHE A 121 18.10 -17.73 14.00
C PHE A 121 18.39 -19.24 14.09
N LYS A 122 17.41 -20.00 14.58
CA LYS A 122 17.51 -21.46 14.72
C LYS A 122 16.30 -22.16 14.11
N PRO A 123 16.48 -23.28 13.39
CA PRO A 123 15.37 -24.01 12.81
C PRO A 123 14.51 -24.69 13.89
N VAL A 124 13.20 -24.63 13.70
CA VAL A 124 12.20 -25.33 14.53
C VAL A 124 11.30 -26.20 13.66
N LYS A 125 10.74 -27.27 14.24
CA LYS A 125 9.92 -28.24 13.49
C LYS A 125 8.51 -27.70 13.26
N SER A 126 8.20 -27.36 12.01
CA SER A 126 6.92 -26.77 11.56
C SER A 126 5.75 -27.74 11.41
N LYS A 127 6.01 -29.06 11.41
CA LYS A 127 5.05 -30.14 11.09
C LYS A 127 4.60 -30.21 9.63
N THR A 128 5.19 -29.41 8.73
CA THR A 128 4.94 -29.49 7.30
C THR A 128 6.24 -29.56 6.51
N THR A 129 6.15 -30.03 5.27
CA THR A 129 7.22 -29.95 4.26
C THR A 129 6.77 -29.14 3.04
N LYS A 130 5.54 -28.62 3.07
CA LYS A 130 5.04 -27.69 2.07
C LYS A 130 5.71 -26.33 2.30
N PRO A 131 6.06 -25.59 1.23
CA PRO A 131 6.61 -24.23 1.39
C PRO A 131 5.62 -23.37 2.17
N LEU A 132 6.16 -22.53 3.05
CA LEU A 132 5.44 -21.49 3.76
C LEU A 132 5.74 -20.17 3.04
N TYR A 133 4.69 -19.47 2.64
CA TYR A 133 4.79 -18.24 1.84
C TYR A 133 4.64 -16.99 2.69
N SER A 134 3.86 -17.05 3.78
CA SER A 134 3.63 -15.89 4.63
C SER A 134 3.42 -16.26 6.10
N ILE A 135 3.75 -15.34 7.01
CA ILE A 135 3.59 -15.48 8.45
C ILE A 135 3.04 -14.19 9.07
N THR A 136 2.15 -14.33 10.05
CA THR A 136 1.59 -13.22 10.81
C THR A 136 1.48 -13.56 12.30
N SER A 137 1.16 -12.56 13.12
CA SER A 137 0.78 -12.75 14.52
C SER A 137 -0.66 -12.36 14.77
N PHE A 138 -1.37 -13.16 15.56
CA PHE A 138 -2.73 -12.88 15.99
C PHE A 138 -2.89 -13.26 17.45
N ARG A 139 -3.27 -12.30 18.30
CA ARG A 139 -3.47 -12.48 19.75
C ARG A 139 -2.33 -13.24 20.43
N GLU A 140 -1.11 -12.73 20.26
CA GLU A 140 0.15 -13.30 20.79
C GLU A 140 0.54 -14.68 20.25
N ALA A 141 -0.21 -15.24 19.30
CA ALA A 141 0.15 -16.45 18.58
C ALA A 141 0.66 -16.14 17.18
N PHE A 142 1.34 -17.11 16.58
CA PHE A 142 1.89 -17.05 15.23
C PHE A 142 1.13 -17.98 14.30
N LEU A 143 0.84 -17.51 13.10
CA LEU A 143 0.26 -18.30 12.02
C LEU A 143 1.13 -18.18 10.78
N ALA A 144 1.50 -19.30 10.18
CA ALA A 144 2.16 -19.31 8.87
C ALA A 144 1.34 -20.12 7.87
N ALA A 145 1.22 -19.60 6.65
CA ALA A 145 0.43 -20.19 5.59
C ALA A 145 1.28 -20.47 4.34
N GLY A 146 0.83 -21.41 3.51
CA GLY A 146 1.55 -21.72 2.29
C GLY A 146 0.92 -22.82 1.43
N GLY A 147 1.79 -23.63 0.82
CA GLY A 147 1.41 -24.55 -0.25
C GLY A 147 0.38 -25.61 0.16
N GLY A 148 -0.54 -25.91 -0.75
CA GLY A 148 -1.59 -26.92 -0.61
C GLY A 148 -2.62 -26.60 0.48
N GLY A 149 -2.91 -25.31 0.71
CA GLY A 149 -3.80 -24.84 1.77
C GLY A 149 -3.21 -25.01 3.18
N THR A 150 -1.89 -25.14 3.31
CA THR A 150 -1.26 -25.36 4.62
C THR A 150 -1.41 -24.12 5.50
N ILE A 151 -1.93 -24.30 6.71
CA ILE A 151 -1.80 -23.32 7.80
C ILE A 151 -1.18 -24.04 8.99
N ILE A 152 -0.18 -23.42 9.62
CA ILE A 152 0.40 -23.87 10.88
C ILE A 152 0.28 -22.77 11.93
N TYR A 153 0.11 -23.19 13.18
CA TYR A 153 -0.09 -22.32 14.33
C TYR A 153 0.86 -22.66 15.46
N SER A 154 1.34 -21.63 16.15
CA SER A 154 2.13 -21.75 17.37
C SER A 154 1.85 -20.59 18.35
N SER A 155 1.66 -20.89 19.63
CA SER A 155 1.55 -19.86 20.67
C SER A 155 2.91 -19.42 21.25
N ASP A 156 4.01 -20.05 20.85
CA ASP A 156 5.34 -19.82 21.43
C ASP A 156 6.48 -19.73 20.41
N GLY A 157 6.15 -19.87 19.12
CA GLY A 157 7.08 -19.93 17.99
C GLY A 157 7.90 -21.23 17.91
N LYS A 158 7.83 -22.11 18.92
CA LYS A 158 8.67 -23.32 19.04
C LYS A 158 7.90 -24.58 18.68
N ARG A 159 6.64 -24.68 19.12
CA ARG A 159 5.79 -25.83 18.90
C ARG A 159 4.69 -25.46 17.92
N TRP A 160 4.80 -26.04 16.73
CA TRP A 160 3.85 -25.82 15.64
C TRP A 160 2.87 -26.98 15.54
N THR A 161 1.65 -26.64 15.15
CA THR A 161 0.56 -27.56 14.86
C THR A 161 -0.05 -27.20 13.52
N LYS A 162 -0.52 -28.20 12.77
CA LYS A 162 -1.24 -27.96 11.51
C LYS A 162 -2.71 -27.66 11.81
N ILE A 163 -3.25 -26.70 11.08
CA ILE A 163 -4.66 -26.35 11.04
C ILE A 163 -5.21 -26.80 9.68
N ASP A 164 -6.44 -27.32 9.69
CA ASP A 164 -7.17 -27.57 8.45
C ASP A 164 -7.83 -26.27 8.00
N SER A 165 -7.36 -25.72 6.88
CA SER A 165 -7.93 -24.51 6.26
C SER A 165 -9.21 -24.78 5.48
N GLY A 166 -9.52 -26.06 5.20
CA GLY A 166 -10.65 -26.45 4.34
C GLY A 166 -10.40 -26.27 2.83
N ILE A 167 -9.25 -25.73 2.42
CA ILE A 167 -8.90 -25.53 1.00
C ILE A 167 -7.67 -26.33 0.57
N LYS A 168 -7.47 -26.46 -0.75
CA LYS A 168 -6.32 -27.18 -1.35
C LYS A 168 -5.43 -26.28 -2.20
N ASN A 169 -5.88 -25.08 -2.52
CA ASN A 169 -5.10 -24.08 -3.25
C ASN A 169 -4.02 -23.50 -2.34
N ASP A 170 -2.95 -22.99 -2.95
CA ASP A 170 -1.86 -22.37 -2.22
C ASP A 170 -2.34 -21.06 -1.56
N ILE A 171 -2.03 -20.89 -0.28
CA ILE A 171 -2.30 -19.64 0.45
C ILE A 171 -1.08 -18.76 0.31
N LEU A 172 -1.19 -17.68 -0.46
CA LEU A 172 -0.04 -16.83 -0.82
C LEU A 172 0.36 -15.88 0.30
N SER A 173 -0.62 -15.34 1.01
CA SER A 173 -0.41 -14.30 2.01
C SER A 173 -1.43 -14.44 3.15
N ILE A 174 -1.00 -14.15 4.37
CA ILE A 174 -1.82 -14.16 5.58
C ILE A 174 -1.47 -12.95 6.45
N THR A 175 -2.48 -12.27 6.97
CA THR A 175 -2.32 -11.14 7.88
C THR A 175 -3.41 -11.16 8.95
N ALA A 176 -3.30 -10.30 9.97
CA ALA A 176 -4.27 -10.22 11.05
C ALA A 176 -4.30 -8.83 11.69
N ASN A 177 -5.51 -8.38 12.02
CA ASN A 177 -5.71 -7.26 12.93
C ASN A 177 -6.13 -7.79 14.32
N GLU A 178 -6.54 -6.90 15.22
CA GLU A 178 -6.96 -7.28 16.59
C GLU A 178 -8.20 -8.20 16.63
N ARG A 179 -9.02 -8.18 15.57
CA ARG A 179 -10.32 -8.86 15.52
C ARG A 179 -10.22 -10.22 14.85
N MET A 180 -9.52 -10.31 13.72
CA MET A 180 -9.53 -11.47 12.84
C MET A 180 -8.25 -11.64 12.02
N CYS A 181 -8.03 -12.84 11.53
CA CYS A 181 -7.06 -13.17 10.50
C CYS A 181 -7.72 -13.17 9.12
N MET A 182 -6.95 -12.79 8.11
CA MET A 182 -7.32 -12.90 6.70
C MET A 182 -6.19 -13.53 5.90
N ALA A 183 -6.52 -14.44 5.00
CA ALA A 183 -5.59 -15.08 4.09
C ALA A 183 -6.16 -15.14 2.68
N ILE A 184 -5.29 -15.20 1.67
CA ILE A 184 -5.70 -15.22 0.27
C ILE A 184 -5.04 -16.32 -0.55
N THR A 185 -5.71 -16.79 -1.59
CA THR A 185 -5.13 -17.62 -2.65
C THR A 185 -5.01 -16.85 -3.95
N ARG A 186 -4.22 -17.39 -4.91
CA ARG A 186 -4.08 -16.77 -6.23
C ARG A 186 -5.41 -16.70 -6.98
N GLU A 187 -6.22 -17.75 -6.87
CA GLU A 187 -7.50 -17.92 -7.55
C GLU A 187 -8.66 -17.18 -6.87
N SER A 188 -8.38 -16.05 -6.21
CA SER A 188 -9.36 -15.13 -5.62
C SER A 188 -10.13 -15.63 -4.38
N GLN A 189 -9.66 -16.70 -3.73
CA GLN A 189 -10.27 -17.14 -2.48
C GLN A 189 -9.75 -16.30 -1.31
N ILE A 190 -10.66 -15.84 -0.46
CA ILE A 190 -10.41 -15.04 0.73
C ILE A 190 -10.86 -15.86 1.93
N LEU A 191 -9.91 -16.18 2.81
CA LEU A 191 -10.12 -16.95 4.02
C LEU A 191 -10.16 -16.00 5.20
N MET A 192 -11.13 -16.19 6.09
CA MET A 192 -11.37 -15.33 7.24
C MET A 192 -11.52 -16.17 8.51
N SER A 193 -10.94 -15.71 9.63
CA SER A 193 -11.01 -16.40 10.91
C SER A 193 -10.97 -15.45 12.10
N ASN A 194 -11.90 -15.59 13.04
CA ASN A 194 -11.95 -14.78 14.27
C ASN A 194 -11.11 -15.36 15.43
N ASP A 195 -10.59 -16.58 15.25
CA ASP A 195 -9.83 -17.32 16.27
C ASP A 195 -8.50 -17.89 15.76
N GLY A 196 -8.19 -17.72 14.47
CA GLY A 196 -7.01 -18.22 13.77
C GLY A 196 -7.03 -19.73 13.51
N LYS A 197 -8.13 -20.44 13.79
CA LYS A 197 -8.21 -21.91 13.73
C LYS A 197 -9.33 -22.41 12.86
N GLU A 198 -10.50 -21.79 12.97
CA GLU A 198 -11.65 -22.08 12.12
C GLU A 198 -11.75 -21.02 11.02
N TRP A 199 -11.81 -21.47 9.77
CA TRP A 199 -11.71 -20.60 8.59
C TRP A 199 -12.98 -20.70 7.73
N SER A 200 -13.57 -19.56 7.42
CA SER A 200 -14.59 -19.42 6.38
C SER A 200 -13.95 -18.93 5.08
N VAL A 201 -14.54 -19.28 3.93
CA VAL A 201 -13.99 -18.95 2.61
C VAL A 201 -15.02 -18.20 1.78
N LEU A 202 -14.63 -17.05 1.24
CA LEU A 202 -15.30 -16.32 0.18
C LEU A 202 -14.53 -16.51 -1.12
N ASP A 203 -15.23 -16.80 -2.22
CA ASP A 203 -14.66 -16.79 -3.57
C ASP A 203 -15.04 -15.46 -4.22
N TYR A 204 -14.08 -14.54 -4.32
CA TYR A 204 -14.34 -13.16 -4.74
C TYR A 204 -14.88 -13.10 -6.16
N ASN A 205 -14.20 -13.76 -7.12
CA ASN A 205 -14.60 -13.72 -8.53
C ASN A 205 -16.00 -14.34 -8.74
N LYS A 206 -16.34 -15.37 -7.96
CA LYS A 206 -17.68 -15.95 -8.00
C LYS A 206 -18.74 -15.04 -7.35
N PHE A 207 -18.40 -14.39 -6.24
CA PHE A 207 -19.34 -13.53 -5.52
C PHE A 207 -19.66 -12.25 -6.29
N TYR A 208 -18.66 -11.65 -6.94
CA TYR A 208 -18.77 -10.43 -7.73
C TYR A 208 -18.93 -10.68 -9.23
N ASP A 209 -19.33 -11.88 -9.64
CA ASP A 209 -19.54 -12.22 -11.06
C ASP A 209 -20.54 -11.24 -11.72
N GLY A 210 -20.10 -10.58 -12.79
CA GLY A 210 -20.85 -9.53 -13.49
C GLY A 210 -21.00 -8.19 -12.76
N LEU A 211 -20.41 -8.05 -11.57
CA LEU A 211 -20.44 -6.81 -10.76
C LEU A 211 -19.08 -6.11 -10.70
N ALA A 212 -17.98 -6.85 -10.77
CA ALA A 212 -16.61 -6.32 -10.78
C ALA A 212 -15.73 -7.06 -11.79
N GLU A 213 -14.58 -6.47 -12.14
CA GLU A 213 -13.59 -7.16 -12.95
C GLU A 213 -12.99 -8.33 -12.14
N PRO A 214 -12.89 -9.53 -12.74
CA PRO A 214 -12.30 -10.67 -12.06
C PRO A 214 -10.80 -10.48 -11.85
N CYS A 215 -10.30 -10.88 -10.68
CA CYS A 215 -8.94 -10.63 -10.24
C CYS A 215 -8.19 -11.91 -9.89
N LEU A 216 -6.86 -11.86 -9.99
CA LEU A 216 -5.94 -12.78 -9.31
C LEU A 216 -5.30 -12.04 -8.14
N PHE A 217 -5.20 -12.66 -6.97
CA PHE A 217 -4.57 -12.02 -5.81
C PHE A 217 -3.10 -12.37 -5.67
N ARG A 218 -2.34 -11.47 -5.03
CA ARG A 218 -0.91 -11.60 -4.76
C ARG A 218 -0.59 -11.41 -3.28
N ASN A 219 -1.10 -10.35 -2.64
CA ASN A 219 -0.78 -10.02 -1.26
C ASN A 219 -2.02 -9.56 -0.48
N VAL A 220 -2.04 -9.83 0.83
CA VAL A 220 -2.98 -9.22 1.78
C VAL A 220 -2.21 -8.55 2.91
N TYR A 221 -2.59 -7.32 3.21
CA TYR A 221 -1.98 -6.47 4.22
C TYR A 221 -3.04 -5.88 5.13
N THR A 222 -2.65 -5.41 6.31
CA THR A 222 -3.57 -4.77 7.26
C THR A 222 -2.90 -3.56 7.90
N GLU A 223 -3.69 -2.51 8.08
CA GLU A 223 -3.32 -1.34 8.88
C GLU A 223 -4.55 -0.96 9.71
N GLY A 224 -4.38 -0.91 11.03
CA GLY A 224 -5.50 -0.69 11.95
C GLY A 224 -6.60 -1.75 11.80
N ASP A 225 -7.84 -1.31 11.54
CA ASP A 225 -9.00 -2.19 11.34
C ASP A 225 -9.19 -2.60 9.87
N MET A 226 -8.42 -2.03 8.93
CA MET A 226 -8.59 -2.25 7.49
C MET A 226 -7.69 -3.37 6.97
N PHE A 227 -8.22 -4.13 6.03
CA PHE A 227 -7.48 -5.07 5.19
C PHE A 227 -7.40 -4.53 3.77
N PHE A 228 -6.25 -4.76 3.14
CA PHE A 228 -5.98 -4.41 1.76
C PHE A 228 -5.54 -5.66 1.00
N VAL A 229 -6.05 -5.86 -0.21
CA VAL A 229 -5.63 -6.93 -1.11
C VAL A 229 -5.08 -6.30 -2.38
N THR A 230 -3.94 -6.80 -2.83
CA THR A 230 -3.37 -6.45 -4.13
C THR A 230 -3.36 -7.65 -5.06
N GLY A 231 -3.43 -7.38 -6.36
CA GLY A 231 -3.60 -8.38 -7.38
C GLY A 231 -3.50 -7.82 -8.79
N GLU A 232 -4.09 -8.53 -9.74
CA GLU A 232 -4.14 -8.17 -11.14
C GLU A 232 -5.51 -8.50 -11.74
N HIS A 233 -6.04 -7.60 -12.56
CA HIS A 233 -7.26 -7.84 -13.31
C HIS A 233 -7.03 -8.88 -14.41
N MET A 234 -7.85 -9.93 -14.43
CA MET A 234 -7.69 -11.05 -15.37
C MET A 234 -7.95 -10.65 -16.82
N ASN A 235 -8.82 -9.67 -17.05
CA ASN A 235 -9.22 -9.22 -18.38
C ASN A 235 -8.39 -8.04 -18.90
N ILE A 236 -7.57 -7.42 -18.05
CA ILE A 236 -6.78 -6.23 -18.36
C ILE A 236 -5.32 -6.51 -17.96
N PRO A 237 -4.52 -7.15 -18.83
CA PRO A 237 -3.18 -7.59 -18.50
C PRO A 237 -2.29 -6.46 -17.96
N GLY A 238 -1.62 -6.71 -16.84
CA GLY A 238 -0.74 -5.72 -16.21
C GLY A 238 -1.45 -4.59 -15.48
N SER A 239 -2.78 -4.62 -15.37
CA SER A 239 -3.55 -3.68 -14.55
C SER A 239 -3.57 -4.14 -13.08
N PRO A 240 -3.13 -3.30 -12.13
CA PRO A 240 -3.16 -3.65 -10.72
C PRO A 240 -4.60 -3.64 -10.21
N ALA A 241 -4.98 -4.68 -9.47
CA ALA A 241 -6.19 -4.70 -8.67
C ALA A 241 -5.83 -4.37 -7.22
N ILE A 242 -6.41 -3.32 -6.64
CA ILE A 242 -6.18 -2.93 -5.26
C ILE A 242 -7.53 -2.72 -4.60
N MET A 243 -7.78 -3.42 -3.51
CA MET A 243 -9.08 -3.41 -2.85
C MET A 243 -8.91 -3.33 -1.35
N SER A 244 -9.94 -2.84 -0.67
CA SER A 244 -9.96 -2.74 0.78
C SER A 244 -11.28 -3.17 1.39
N THR A 245 -11.22 -3.59 2.65
CA THR A 245 -12.38 -4.02 3.43
C THR A 245 -12.13 -3.85 4.93
N TYR A 246 -13.20 -3.69 5.70
CA TYR A 246 -13.14 -3.71 7.17
C TYR A 246 -13.37 -5.11 7.76
N ASP A 247 -14.11 -5.97 7.06
CA ASP A 247 -14.65 -7.22 7.60
C ASP A 247 -14.51 -8.43 6.66
N GLY A 248 -14.13 -8.20 5.40
CA GLY A 248 -14.03 -9.25 4.38
C GLY A 248 -15.34 -9.59 3.67
N GLU A 249 -16.47 -8.95 4.04
CA GLU A 249 -17.77 -9.18 3.41
C GLU A 249 -17.95 -8.27 2.18
N LEU A 250 -17.65 -6.97 2.33
CA LEU A 250 -17.72 -5.99 1.24
C LEU A 250 -16.32 -5.50 0.87
N TRP A 251 -16.00 -5.56 -0.41
CA TRP A 251 -14.72 -5.13 -0.96
C TRP A 251 -14.91 -3.90 -1.83
N ILE A 252 -14.10 -2.88 -1.56
CA ILE A 252 -14.09 -1.62 -2.32
C ILE A 252 -12.79 -1.57 -3.11
N GLU A 253 -12.90 -1.45 -4.43
CA GLU A 253 -11.77 -1.28 -5.32
C GLU A 253 -11.28 0.19 -5.33
N HIS A 254 -9.97 0.35 -5.26
CA HIS A 254 -9.27 1.62 -5.43
C HIS A 254 -8.98 1.81 -6.92
N ALA A 255 -9.90 2.44 -7.64
CA ALA A 255 -9.77 2.64 -9.09
C ALA A 255 -8.58 3.56 -9.43
N ILE A 256 -7.74 3.14 -10.38
CA ILE A 256 -6.56 3.88 -10.83
C ILE A 256 -6.77 4.28 -12.29
N ASN A 257 -7.44 5.41 -12.50
CA ASN A 257 -7.78 5.91 -13.84
C ASN A 257 -6.63 6.71 -14.45
N MET A 258 -5.98 7.55 -13.64
CA MET A 258 -4.81 8.33 -14.08
C MET A 258 -3.66 8.16 -13.10
N ILE A 259 -2.45 8.21 -13.66
CA ILE A 259 -1.17 8.16 -12.96
C ILE A 259 -0.25 9.19 -13.62
N ASN A 260 0.35 10.10 -12.83
CA ASN A 260 1.22 11.16 -13.34
C ASN A 260 0.61 11.92 -14.53
N ASP A 261 -0.67 12.30 -14.43
CA ASP A 261 -1.46 12.99 -15.46
C ASP A 261 -1.63 12.23 -16.80
N LYS A 262 -1.38 10.93 -16.82
CA LYS A 262 -1.63 10.04 -17.97
C LYS A 262 -2.65 8.97 -17.63
N LEU A 263 -3.32 8.43 -18.66
CA LEU A 263 -4.17 7.26 -18.49
C LEU A 263 -3.32 6.10 -17.96
N SER A 264 -3.81 5.40 -16.93
CA SER A 264 -3.06 4.33 -16.28
C SER A 264 -2.66 3.21 -17.24
N GLU A 265 -3.50 2.92 -18.24
CA GLU A 265 -3.27 1.93 -19.29
C GLU A 265 -1.98 2.18 -20.09
N GLU A 266 -1.54 3.44 -20.21
CA GLU A 266 -0.29 3.79 -20.90
C GLU A 266 0.96 3.37 -20.14
N LEU A 267 0.84 3.05 -18.84
CA LEU A 267 1.94 2.72 -17.94
C LEU A 267 2.00 1.23 -17.57
N PHE A 268 1.03 0.44 -18.03
CA PHE A 268 1.03 -1.00 -17.79
C PHE A 268 2.21 -1.69 -18.51
N PRO A 269 2.79 -2.76 -17.94
CA PRO A 269 2.33 -3.45 -16.73
C PRO A 269 2.79 -2.81 -15.42
N ILE A 270 1.87 -2.76 -14.45
CA ILE A 270 2.10 -2.44 -13.04
C ILE A 270 1.60 -3.62 -12.20
N THR A 271 2.52 -4.50 -11.86
CA THR A 271 2.29 -5.65 -10.97
C THR A 271 2.53 -5.22 -9.52
N ALA A 272 1.48 -5.23 -8.70
CA ALA A 272 1.58 -4.94 -7.27
C ALA A 272 2.10 -6.18 -6.50
N ASN A 273 3.30 -6.07 -5.93
CA ASN A 273 3.96 -7.15 -5.17
C ASN A 273 3.66 -7.05 -3.66
N ALA A 274 3.75 -5.85 -3.10
CA ALA A 274 3.49 -5.56 -1.69
C ALA A 274 2.85 -4.18 -1.53
N ILE A 275 2.20 -3.98 -0.39
CA ILE A 275 1.52 -2.73 -0.05
C ILE A 275 1.78 -2.39 1.42
N ALA A 276 1.92 -1.10 1.71
CA ALA A 276 1.86 -0.58 3.07
C ALA A 276 1.05 0.72 3.08
N VAL A 277 0.69 1.17 4.27
CA VAL A 277 0.08 2.50 4.47
C VAL A 277 1.14 3.44 5.06
N ASP A 278 1.42 4.55 4.38
CA ASP A 278 2.15 5.68 4.97
C ASP A 278 1.15 6.79 5.28
N THR A 279 0.87 6.98 6.57
CA THR A 279 -0.13 7.95 7.06
C THR A 279 -1.52 7.76 6.47
N ASP A 280 -1.85 8.47 5.38
CA ASP A 280 -3.16 8.48 4.72
C ASP A 280 -3.10 7.91 3.28
N GLN A 281 -1.95 7.43 2.81
CA GLN A 281 -1.76 6.96 1.44
C GLN A 281 -1.30 5.52 1.39
N LEU A 282 -1.77 4.80 0.37
CA LEU A 282 -1.28 3.47 0.06
C LEU A 282 -0.01 3.59 -0.77
N VAL A 283 1.05 2.90 -0.33
CA VAL A 283 2.32 2.79 -1.06
C VAL A 283 2.45 1.35 -1.51
N VAL A 284 2.65 1.15 -2.81
CA VAL A 284 2.64 -0.17 -3.45
C VAL A 284 3.96 -0.39 -4.16
N ALA A 285 4.70 -1.42 -3.73
CA ALA A 285 5.87 -1.90 -4.42
C ALA A 285 5.46 -2.67 -5.67
N CYS A 286 6.07 -2.34 -6.80
CA CYS A 286 5.75 -2.95 -8.06
C CYS A 286 6.97 -3.47 -8.81
N ASN A 287 6.71 -4.11 -9.96
CA ASN A 287 7.74 -4.54 -10.90
C ASN A 287 8.52 -3.39 -11.53
N ASP A 288 9.72 -3.72 -12.04
CA ASP A 288 10.60 -2.78 -12.76
C ASP A 288 10.95 -1.52 -11.95
N GLY A 289 11.15 -1.67 -10.64
CA GLY A 289 11.54 -0.58 -9.75
C GLY A 289 10.46 0.49 -9.56
N LYS A 290 9.21 0.17 -9.87
CA LYS A 290 8.08 1.09 -9.75
C LYS A 290 7.54 1.13 -8.32
N LEU A 291 7.32 2.33 -7.81
CA LEU A 291 6.64 2.61 -6.56
C LEU A 291 5.37 3.40 -6.86
N LEU A 292 4.21 2.79 -6.64
CA LEU A 292 2.91 3.38 -6.91
C LEU A 292 2.33 3.94 -5.60
N THR A 293 1.93 5.21 -5.60
CA THR A 293 1.20 5.85 -4.50
C THR A 293 -0.25 6.01 -4.91
N VAL A 294 -1.16 5.38 -4.16
CA VAL A 294 -2.58 5.31 -4.49
C VAL A 294 -3.41 6.22 -3.59
N THR A 295 -4.23 6.98 -4.30
CA THR A 295 -5.31 7.90 -3.92
C THR A 295 -6.63 7.36 -3.38
N ASP A 296 -7.32 8.13 -2.54
CA ASP A 296 -8.79 8.22 -2.64
C ASP A 296 -9.24 8.84 -3.98
N CYS A 297 -8.45 9.76 -4.55
CA CYS A 297 -8.67 10.31 -5.88
C CYS A 297 -8.15 9.36 -6.97
N SER A 298 -9.06 8.79 -7.76
CA SER A 298 -8.74 7.82 -8.83
C SER A 298 -7.87 8.37 -9.96
N THR A 299 -7.72 9.69 -10.06
CA THR A 299 -6.94 10.36 -11.11
C THR A 299 -5.66 11.01 -10.58
N CYS A 300 -5.43 10.99 -9.28
CA CYS A 300 -4.32 11.73 -8.69
C CYS A 300 -3.06 10.86 -8.49
N ASN A 301 -3.15 9.55 -8.73
CA ASN A 301 -2.12 8.56 -8.39
C ASN A 301 -0.74 8.91 -8.96
N LYS A 302 0.30 8.48 -8.24
CA LYS A 302 1.70 8.76 -8.60
C LYS A 302 2.46 7.46 -8.82
N LEU A 303 3.31 7.41 -9.84
CA LEU A 303 4.20 6.26 -10.09
C LEU A 303 5.63 6.75 -10.28
N ASP A 304 6.49 6.42 -9.34
CA ASP A 304 7.92 6.73 -9.41
C ASP A 304 8.71 5.48 -9.82
N VAL A 305 9.71 5.63 -10.68
CA VAL A 305 10.70 4.57 -10.96
C VAL A 305 11.95 4.89 -10.16
N ILE A 306 12.27 4.06 -9.18
CA ILE A 306 13.32 4.35 -8.18
C ILE A 306 14.54 3.44 -8.29
N CYS A 307 14.44 2.33 -9.03
CA CYS A 307 15.55 1.44 -9.36
C CYS A 307 15.26 0.67 -10.66
N ASP A 308 16.17 -0.21 -11.05
CA ASP A 308 16.04 -1.10 -12.21
C ASP A 308 15.71 -2.56 -11.84
N LYS A 309 15.36 -2.80 -10.57
CA LYS A 309 15.10 -4.14 -10.00
C LYS A 309 13.62 -4.35 -9.69
N ASN A 310 13.15 -5.60 -9.66
CA ASN A 310 11.83 -5.88 -9.09
C ASN A 310 11.85 -5.55 -7.58
N ILE A 311 10.83 -4.85 -7.10
CA ILE A 311 10.66 -4.58 -5.67
C ILE A 311 9.73 -5.67 -5.13
N ASN A 312 10.25 -6.53 -4.27
CA ASN A 312 9.57 -7.73 -3.80
C ASN A 312 8.68 -7.44 -2.59
N ASP A 313 9.14 -6.56 -1.68
CA ASP A 313 8.41 -6.23 -0.47
C ASP A 313 8.73 -4.81 0.04
N LEU A 314 7.85 -4.28 0.88
CA LEU A 314 8.04 -3.00 1.55
C LEU A 314 7.47 -2.96 2.97
N VAL A 315 8.06 -2.08 3.78
CA VAL A 315 7.48 -1.69 5.07
C VAL A 315 7.53 -0.17 5.23
N ALA A 316 6.42 0.41 5.69
CA ALA A 316 6.35 1.80 6.14
C ALA A 316 6.38 1.83 7.67
N ALA A 317 7.41 2.44 8.26
CA ALA A 317 7.55 2.56 9.70
C ALA A 317 8.37 3.80 10.07
N ASN A 318 7.95 4.53 11.11
CA ASN A 318 8.65 5.71 11.63
C ASN A 318 8.95 6.80 10.59
N GLY A 319 8.03 7.04 9.65
CA GLY A 319 8.22 8.02 8.57
C GLY A 319 9.27 7.59 7.53
N LEU A 320 9.66 6.32 7.53
CA LEU A 320 10.52 5.72 6.53
C LEU A 320 9.73 4.70 5.70
N ILE A 321 10.05 4.62 4.42
CA ILE A 321 9.67 3.52 3.55
C ILE A 321 10.94 2.72 3.29
N VAL A 322 10.92 1.44 3.62
CA VAL A 322 12.01 0.50 3.34
C VAL A 322 11.55 -0.49 2.31
N LEU A 323 12.35 -0.65 1.26
CA LEU A 323 12.05 -1.51 0.12
C LEU A 323 13.14 -2.57 0.00
N VAL A 324 12.76 -3.78 -0.39
CA VAL A 324 13.69 -4.85 -0.72
C VAL A 324 13.31 -5.52 -2.03
N GLY A 325 14.29 -6.06 -2.75
CA GLY A 325 14.07 -6.58 -4.10
C GLY A 325 15.12 -7.57 -4.57
N ASP A 326 15.17 -7.71 -5.89
CA ASP A 326 16.12 -8.60 -6.58
C ASP A 326 17.57 -8.18 -6.35
N GLU A 327 18.50 -9.12 -6.53
CA GLU A 327 19.94 -8.98 -6.31
C GLU A 327 20.29 -8.50 -4.89
N TYR A 328 19.47 -8.87 -3.90
CA TYR A 328 19.53 -8.36 -2.54
C TYR A 328 19.56 -6.82 -2.48
N TRP A 329 18.90 -6.17 -3.44
CA TRP A 329 18.75 -4.72 -3.45
C TRP A 329 17.81 -4.30 -2.32
N PHE A 330 18.13 -3.17 -1.69
CA PHE A 330 17.25 -2.49 -0.77
C PHE A 330 17.50 -1.00 -0.82
N ASP A 331 16.50 -0.22 -0.41
CA ASP A 331 16.67 1.20 -0.16
C ASP A 331 15.76 1.69 0.98
N ILE A 332 16.10 2.85 1.54
CA ILE A 332 15.38 3.50 2.62
C ILE A 332 15.14 4.96 2.24
N PHE A 333 13.87 5.33 2.25
CA PHE A 333 13.40 6.67 1.89
C PHE A 333 12.68 7.33 3.06
N GLN A 334 12.77 8.67 3.11
CA GLN A 334 11.84 9.46 3.91
C GLN A 334 10.48 9.42 3.23
N SER A 335 9.44 9.00 3.95
CA SER A 335 8.12 8.77 3.36
C SER A 335 7.52 10.05 2.78
N GLY A 336 7.80 11.19 3.42
CA GLY A 336 7.40 12.52 2.94
C GLY A 336 7.83 12.88 1.51
N ASN A 337 8.90 12.28 0.98
CA ASN A 337 9.38 12.53 -0.39
C ASN A 337 8.51 11.87 -1.47
N TYR A 338 7.74 10.85 -1.09
CA TYR A 338 6.93 10.05 -2.01
C TYR A 338 5.43 10.28 -1.80
N ARG A 339 5.05 11.18 -0.89
CA ARG A 339 3.66 11.59 -0.73
C ARG A 339 3.15 12.23 -2.00
N GLN A 340 1.95 11.81 -2.41
CA GLN A 340 1.19 12.49 -3.43
C GLN A 340 1.00 13.96 -3.04
N TYR A 341 1.00 14.83 -4.05
CA TYR A 341 0.99 16.28 -3.95
C TYR A 341 2.30 16.93 -3.45
N SER A 342 3.35 16.17 -3.15
CA SER A 342 4.68 16.79 -2.99
C SER A 342 5.15 17.42 -4.30
N ILE A 343 5.76 18.61 -4.22
CA ILE A 343 6.31 19.32 -5.37
C ILE A 343 7.74 19.74 -5.09
N SER A 344 8.66 19.51 -6.04
CA SER A 344 10.04 19.97 -5.91
C SER A 344 10.11 21.49 -5.97
N ALA A 345 11.12 22.09 -5.34
CA ALA A 345 11.30 23.54 -5.42
C ALA A 345 11.44 24.04 -6.88
N ALA A 346 12.09 23.27 -7.74
CA ALA A 346 12.25 23.62 -9.16
C ALA A 346 10.89 23.66 -9.88
N GLN A 347 10.06 22.64 -9.70
CA GLN A 347 8.73 22.59 -10.30
C GLN A 347 7.82 23.67 -9.69
N ALA A 348 7.90 23.90 -8.39
CA ALA A 348 7.13 24.94 -7.72
C ALA A 348 7.48 26.35 -8.23
N LEU A 349 8.75 26.63 -8.54
CA LEU A 349 9.16 27.89 -9.15
C LEU A 349 8.62 28.02 -10.59
N GLU A 350 8.70 26.95 -11.39
CA GLU A 350 8.14 26.93 -12.74
C GLU A 350 6.62 27.17 -12.71
N ASP A 351 5.90 26.46 -11.86
CA ASP A 351 4.46 26.57 -11.69
C ASP A 351 4.06 27.97 -11.20
N TYR A 352 4.82 28.54 -10.26
CA TYR A 352 4.62 29.91 -9.78
C TYR A 352 4.81 30.93 -10.90
N ASN A 353 5.84 30.77 -11.74
CA ASN A 353 6.05 31.61 -12.93
C ASN A 353 4.93 31.45 -13.97
N ASN A 354 4.24 30.30 -13.96
CA ASN A 354 3.07 30.01 -14.79
C ASN A 354 1.72 30.37 -14.12
N GLY A 355 1.75 31.07 -12.98
CA GLY A 355 0.56 31.62 -12.32
C GLY A 355 -0.01 30.78 -11.18
N ALA A 356 0.71 29.77 -10.69
CA ALA A 356 0.35 29.10 -9.43
C ALA A 356 0.56 30.02 -8.22
N TYR A 357 -0.20 29.78 -7.15
CA TYR A 357 -0.03 30.49 -5.89
C TYR A 357 0.90 29.73 -4.96
N ILE A 358 1.91 30.40 -4.38
CA ILE A 358 2.69 29.85 -3.26
C ILE A 358 2.15 30.45 -1.96
N VAL A 359 1.79 29.59 -1.00
CA VAL A 359 1.15 29.98 0.26
C VAL A 359 2.00 29.54 1.46
N ASP A 360 2.40 30.50 2.28
CA ASP A 360 3.07 30.27 3.55
C ASP A 360 2.05 30.09 4.68
N VAL A 361 2.12 28.97 5.39
CA VAL A 361 1.19 28.64 6.48
C VAL A 361 1.79 28.73 7.89
N ARG A 362 2.96 29.36 8.03
CA ARG A 362 3.64 29.61 9.32
C ARG A 362 3.05 30.81 10.06
N SER A 363 3.64 31.13 11.22
CA SER A 363 3.30 32.34 11.97
C SER A 363 3.69 33.60 11.20
N TYR A 364 3.11 34.75 11.57
CA TYR A 364 3.48 36.02 10.97
C TYR A 364 4.94 36.39 11.28
N GLU A 365 5.39 36.04 12.48
CA GLU A 365 6.77 36.24 12.92
C GLU A 365 7.73 35.49 12.00
N ASP A 366 7.49 34.20 11.73
CA ASP A 366 8.33 33.40 10.81
C ASP A 366 8.32 33.97 9.39
N TYR A 367 7.14 34.35 8.89
CA TYR A 367 6.97 34.92 7.54
C TYR A 367 7.67 36.28 7.37
N SER A 368 7.66 37.11 8.41
CA SER A 368 8.32 38.42 8.41
C SER A 368 9.85 38.31 8.44
N GLN A 369 10.37 37.24 9.06
CA GLN A 369 11.81 37.00 9.16
C GLN A 369 12.40 36.53 7.83
N LEU A 370 11.76 35.57 7.17
CA LEU A 370 12.20 35.03 5.90
C LEU A 370 11.02 34.33 5.21
N ARG A 371 10.78 34.60 3.93
CA ARG A 371 9.70 33.97 3.14
C ARG A 371 10.12 33.77 1.69
N ILE A 372 9.43 32.86 1.00
CA ILE A 372 9.53 32.75 -0.46
C ILE A 372 8.99 34.04 -1.09
N LYS A 373 9.75 34.60 -2.03
CA LYS A 373 9.39 35.85 -2.70
C LYS A 373 8.05 35.75 -3.41
N GLY A 374 7.15 36.70 -3.12
CA GLY A 374 5.80 36.75 -3.70
C GLY A 374 4.80 35.73 -3.14
N SER A 375 5.18 34.94 -2.12
CA SER A 375 4.25 34.05 -1.44
C SER A 375 3.19 34.80 -0.64
N ILE A 376 1.97 34.26 -0.62
CA ILE A 376 0.84 34.75 0.17
C ILE A 376 0.94 34.18 1.58
N HIS A 377 0.79 35.01 2.61
CA HIS A 377 0.76 34.53 4.00
C HIS A 377 -0.66 34.16 4.41
N ILE A 378 -0.89 32.88 4.71
CA ILE A 378 -2.16 32.39 5.27
C ILE A 378 -1.83 31.42 6.42
N PRO A 379 -1.76 31.89 7.68
CA PRO A 379 -1.54 31.02 8.84
C PRO A 379 -2.47 29.82 8.84
N LEU A 380 -1.95 28.63 9.19
CA LEU A 380 -2.71 27.37 9.15
C LEU A 380 -4.04 27.42 9.93
N ASP A 381 -4.08 28.14 11.05
CA ASP A 381 -5.26 28.33 11.90
C ASP A 381 -6.35 29.22 11.25
N LYS A 382 -6.00 29.97 10.21
CA LYS A 382 -6.91 30.86 9.45
C LYS A 382 -7.22 30.37 8.05
N LEU A 383 -6.65 29.24 7.64
CA LEU A 383 -6.67 28.75 6.26
C LEU A 383 -8.08 28.64 5.69
N GLU A 384 -9.01 28.01 6.41
CA GLU A 384 -10.38 27.77 5.94
C GLU A 384 -11.15 29.05 5.59
N VAL A 385 -10.84 30.16 6.28
CA VAL A 385 -11.51 31.45 6.06
C VAL A 385 -10.79 32.28 5.01
N GLU A 386 -9.45 32.33 5.07
CA GLU A 386 -8.64 33.25 4.26
C GLU A 386 -8.35 32.69 2.86
N LEU A 387 -8.26 31.36 2.71
CA LEU A 387 -7.93 30.74 1.44
C LEU A 387 -9.01 31.00 0.38
N GLU A 388 -10.28 30.81 0.73
CA GLU A 388 -11.41 31.10 -0.17
C GLU A 388 -11.53 32.59 -0.47
N ARG A 389 -11.20 33.45 0.50
CA ARG A 389 -11.21 34.91 0.31
C ARG A 389 -10.14 35.37 -0.68
N LEU A 390 -8.95 34.79 -0.62
CA LEU A 390 -7.80 35.21 -1.41
C LEU A 390 -7.68 34.47 -2.75
N ILE A 391 -8.07 33.19 -2.79
CA ILE A 391 -7.99 32.32 -3.96
C ILE A 391 -9.37 31.64 -4.16
N PRO A 392 -10.39 32.38 -4.63
CA PRO A 392 -11.76 31.85 -4.69
C PRO A 392 -11.97 30.77 -5.76
N ASP A 393 -11.13 30.74 -6.79
CA ASP A 393 -11.19 29.72 -7.84
C ASP A 393 -10.60 28.40 -7.32
N ARG A 394 -11.49 27.41 -7.10
CA ARG A 394 -11.14 26.07 -6.60
C ARG A 394 -10.23 25.29 -7.55
N SER A 395 -10.25 25.64 -8.83
CA SER A 395 -9.35 25.03 -9.81
C SER A 395 -7.95 25.63 -9.76
N SER A 396 -7.69 26.73 -9.04
CA SER A 396 -6.36 27.35 -9.03
C SER A 396 -5.27 26.41 -8.47
N LYS A 397 -4.07 26.48 -9.07
CA LYS A 397 -2.92 25.69 -8.60
C LYS A 397 -2.32 26.36 -7.36
N ILE A 398 -2.28 25.66 -6.22
CA ILE A 398 -1.84 26.19 -4.93
C ILE A 398 -0.72 25.32 -4.36
N ILE A 399 0.36 25.94 -3.90
CA ILE A 399 1.54 25.29 -3.39
C ILE A 399 1.77 25.78 -1.96
N PHE A 400 1.50 24.93 -0.97
CA PHE A 400 1.71 25.23 0.44
C PHE A 400 3.14 24.91 0.87
N TYR A 401 3.73 25.79 1.70
CA TYR A 401 5.00 25.52 2.36
C TYR A 401 4.97 26.00 3.81
N CYS A 402 5.85 25.43 4.64
CA CYS A 402 6.03 25.87 6.01
C CYS A 402 7.49 25.81 6.46
N ALA A 403 7.77 25.56 7.75
CA ALA A 403 9.14 25.49 8.24
C ALA A 403 9.82 24.16 7.89
N LYS A 404 9.08 23.04 8.01
CA LYS A 404 9.59 21.67 7.89
C LYS A 404 8.61 20.72 7.17
N GLY A 405 7.67 21.23 6.38
CA GLY A 405 6.69 20.43 5.64
C GLY A 405 5.45 19.94 6.40
N VAL A 406 5.48 19.86 7.74
CA VAL A 406 4.35 19.31 8.53
C VAL A 406 3.08 20.17 8.41
N LYS A 407 3.18 21.49 8.65
CA LYS A 407 2.00 22.37 8.61
C LYS A 407 1.46 22.56 7.20
N SER A 408 2.32 22.51 6.18
CA SER A 408 1.92 22.64 4.78
C SER A 408 1.19 21.39 4.28
N GLN A 409 1.54 20.21 4.80
CA GLN A 409 0.75 18.99 4.59
C GLN A 409 -0.68 19.15 5.14
N THR A 410 -0.81 19.60 6.40
CA THR A 410 -2.13 19.86 6.99
C THR A 410 -2.92 20.92 6.22
N ALA A 411 -2.25 21.94 5.68
CA ALA A 411 -2.90 22.95 4.86
C ALA A 411 -3.43 22.39 3.54
N LEU A 412 -2.63 21.54 2.91
CA LEU A 412 -3.01 20.83 1.70
C LEU A 412 -4.28 20.00 1.91
N GLU A 413 -4.29 19.16 2.95
CA GLU A 413 -5.43 18.31 3.31
C GLU A 413 -6.71 19.15 3.55
N LYS A 414 -6.58 20.26 4.27
CA LYS A 414 -7.69 21.21 4.48
C LYS A 414 -8.18 21.81 3.16
N ALA A 415 -7.28 22.19 2.27
CA ALA A 415 -7.65 22.75 0.96
C ALA A 415 -8.36 21.71 0.08
N LEU A 416 -7.93 20.45 0.09
CA LEU A 416 -8.64 19.34 -0.58
C LEU A 416 -10.08 19.21 -0.03
N LEU A 417 -10.26 19.24 1.30
CA LEU A 417 -11.59 19.19 1.93
C LEU A 417 -12.47 20.40 1.59
N MET A 418 -11.86 21.55 1.30
CA MET A 418 -12.55 22.75 0.83
C MET A 418 -12.89 22.70 -0.68
N GLY A 419 -12.51 21.64 -1.38
CA GLY A 419 -12.81 21.40 -2.79
C GLY A 419 -11.79 21.96 -3.78
N TYR A 420 -10.58 22.34 -3.33
CA TYR A 420 -9.48 22.62 -4.25
C TYR A 420 -8.90 21.32 -4.80
N ASP A 421 -8.63 21.25 -6.10
CA ASP A 421 -8.22 20.01 -6.78
C ASP A 421 -6.74 20.00 -7.23
N ARG A 422 -6.08 21.17 -7.27
CA ARG A 422 -4.68 21.33 -7.68
C ARG A 422 -3.83 21.93 -6.56
N VAL A 423 -3.72 21.22 -5.44
CA VAL A 423 -2.94 21.64 -4.27
C VAL A 423 -1.67 20.81 -4.12
N TYR A 424 -0.58 21.43 -3.67
CA TYR A 424 0.74 20.79 -3.56
C TYR A 424 1.46 21.19 -2.28
N ASN A 425 2.27 20.30 -1.73
CA ASN A 425 3.11 20.53 -0.56
C ASN A 425 4.57 20.65 -1.01
N LEU A 426 5.12 21.86 -0.90
CA LEU A 426 6.51 22.15 -1.21
C LEU A 426 7.47 21.71 -0.09
N GLY A 427 6.96 21.49 1.14
CA GLY A 427 7.80 21.12 2.28
C GLY A 427 8.25 22.33 3.12
N GLY A 428 9.50 22.31 3.57
CA GLY A 428 10.09 23.37 4.39
C GLY A 428 10.69 24.50 3.56
N ILE A 429 10.74 25.71 4.11
CA ILE A 429 11.45 26.84 3.48
C ILE A 429 12.96 26.56 3.32
N ASP A 430 13.54 25.70 4.17
CA ASP A 430 14.94 25.28 4.05
C ASP A 430 15.21 24.50 2.74
N ASP A 431 14.15 23.94 2.13
CA ASP A 431 14.22 23.19 0.88
C ASP A 431 14.08 24.09 -0.36
N TRP A 432 13.92 25.42 -0.18
CA TRP A 432 13.76 26.40 -1.26
C TRP A 432 15.09 27.12 -1.59
N PRO A 433 15.77 26.79 -2.70
CA PRO A 433 17.08 27.34 -3.04
C PRO A 433 17.01 28.66 -3.85
N TYR A 434 15.82 29.22 -4.06
CA TYR A 434 15.59 30.38 -4.92
C TYR A 434 15.32 31.67 -4.13
N ASP A 435 14.84 32.72 -4.81
CA ASP A 435 14.59 34.04 -4.23
C ASP A 435 13.72 33.98 -2.97
N THR A 436 14.19 34.65 -1.93
CA THR A 436 13.49 34.87 -0.67
C THR A 436 13.46 36.36 -0.32
N GLU A 437 12.54 36.74 0.57
CA GLU A 437 12.40 38.11 1.07
C GLU A 437 12.37 38.14 2.60
N THR A 438 12.75 39.29 3.17
CA THR A 438 12.73 39.55 4.61
C THR A 438 12.03 40.88 4.88
N GLY A 439 11.57 41.10 6.12
CA GLY A 439 10.97 42.35 6.56
C GLY A 439 9.45 42.36 6.58
N ASN A 440 8.90 43.31 7.36
CA ASN A 440 7.45 43.50 7.52
C ASN A 440 6.82 43.96 6.20
N ILE A 441 5.68 43.37 5.82
CA ILE A 441 4.86 43.90 4.74
C ILE A 441 4.29 45.24 5.23
N SER A 442 4.84 46.34 4.74
CA SER A 442 4.25 47.65 4.94
C SER A 442 3.03 47.81 4.03
N GLY A 443 1.85 47.47 4.55
CA GLY A 443 0.52 48.00 4.18
C GLY A 443 0.00 47.81 2.75
N ASP A 444 -1.25 47.37 2.66
CA ASP A 444 -2.21 47.52 1.56
C ASP A 444 -1.73 47.27 0.13
N ARG A 445 -2.23 46.16 -0.45
CA ARG A 445 -2.95 46.19 -1.71
C ARG A 445 -3.85 44.97 -1.87
#